data_AF-A0A3S0SIE1-F1
#
_entry.id   AF-A0A3S0SIE1-F1
#
_cell.length_a   1.000
_cell.length_b   1.000
_cell.length_c   1.000
_cell.angle_alpha   90.00
_cell.angle_beta   90.00
_cell.angle_gamma   90.00
#
_symmetry.space_group_name_H-M   'P 1'
#
loop_
_entity.id
_entity.type
_entity.pdbx_description
1 polymer ?
#
loop_
_entity_poly.entity_id
_entity_poly.type
_entity_poly.pdbx_seq_one_letter_code
_entity_poly.pdbx_strand_id
1 'polypeptide(L)'
;MQRSEINAALRRATETLERWHWSLPAWGYWTAADFAAHPQETIYLRAHQLGWDVTDFGSNRFAECGLVLFCLRNGIVDIEGERTYAEKLLFVEEGQVTPTHRHAAKMEDIINRAGGDLVIEFAATDADGNLLKEDVTVPVDGLPHRLAAWEPLILRPGQSVTIRTGLYHRFYGRKGGGPVLVGEVSQVNDDNSDNVFLEPIGRFAAIEEDEPPLRPLWNEGGC
;
A
#
# COMPACT_ATOMS: atom_id res chain seq x y z
N MET A 1 16.76 -4.93 0.75
CA MET A 1 16.06 -5.57 1.88
C MET A 1 16.41 -7.05 1.94
N GLN A 2 16.78 -7.57 3.12
CA GLN A 2 17.08 -9.00 3.29
C GLN A 2 15.80 -9.83 3.24
N ARG A 3 15.85 -11.04 2.67
CA ARG A 3 14.70 -11.94 2.62
C ARG A 3 14.19 -12.30 4.01
N SER A 4 15.08 -12.47 4.98
CA SER A 4 14.71 -12.71 6.38
C SER A 4 13.89 -11.56 6.99
N GLU A 5 14.19 -10.31 6.62
CA GLU A 5 13.44 -9.13 7.03
C GLU A 5 12.04 -9.09 6.39
N ILE A 6 11.97 -9.41 5.09
CA ILE A 6 10.69 -9.57 4.35
C ILE A 6 9.84 -10.66 5.01
N ASN A 7 10.43 -11.83 5.28
CA ASN A 7 9.74 -12.95 5.92
C ASN A 7 9.23 -12.57 7.32
N ALA A 8 10.01 -11.82 8.10
CA ALA A 8 9.57 -11.31 9.39
C ALA A 8 8.40 -10.32 9.26
N ALA A 9 8.42 -9.44 8.26
CA ALA A 9 7.32 -8.52 7.98
C ALA A 9 6.02 -9.26 7.58
N LEU A 10 6.13 -10.28 6.72
CA LEU A 10 5.00 -11.12 6.33
C LEU A 10 4.40 -11.92 7.49
N ARG A 11 5.22 -12.39 8.44
CA ARG A 11 4.73 -13.03 9.67
C ARG A 11 3.91 -12.05 10.52
N ARG A 12 4.41 -10.82 10.75
CA ARG A 12 3.67 -9.78 11.48
C ARG A 12 2.35 -9.38 10.79
N ALA A 13 2.36 -9.29 9.46
CA ALA A 13 1.15 -9.05 8.68
C ALA A 13 0.14 -10.20 8.86
N THR A 14 0.60 -11.46 8.86
CA THR A 14 -0.24 -12.63 9.11
C THR A 14 -0.83 -12.62 10.53
N GLU A 15 -0.03 -12.30 11.55
CA GLU A 15 -0.51 -12.14 12.94
C GLU A 15 -1.56 -11.01 13.05
N THR A 16 -1.41 -9.95 12.28
CA THR A 16 -2.38 -8.84 12.21
C THR A 16 -3.71 -9.29 11.60
N LEU A 17 -3.67 -10.09 10.52
CA LEU A 17 -4.86 -10.69 9.93
C LEU A 17 -5.60 -11.57 10.94
N GLU A 18 -4.88 -12.47 11.63
CA GLU A 18 -5.44 -13.36 12.63
C GLU A 18 -6.07 -12.60 13.80
N ARG A 19 -5.35 -11.60 14.33
CA ARG A 19 -5.80 -10.75 15.45
C ARG A 19 -7.12 -10.06 15.17
N TRP A 20 -7.30 -9.57 13.94
CA TRP A 20 -8.48 -8.79 13.55
C TRP A 20 -9.48 -9.59 12.71
N HIS A 21 -9.32 -10.92 12.65
CA HIS A 21 -10.22 -11.85 11.98
C HIS A 21 -10.41 -11.58 10.48
N TRP A 22 -9.35 -11.17 9.79
CA TRP A 22 -9.32 -11.07 8.34
C TRP A 22 -8.79 -12.36 7.70
N SER A 23 -9.32 -12.71 6.54
CA SER A 23 -8.90 -13.87 5.75
C SER A 23 -8.45 -13.42 4.37
N LEU A 24 -7.41 -14.07 3.85
CA LEU A 24 -6.98 -13.89 2.46
C LEU A 24 -7.59 -14.97 1.57
N PRO A 25 -7.66 -14.74 0.24
CA PRO A 25 -7.87 -15.82 -0.71
C PRO A 25 -6.79 -16.90 -0.57
N ALA A 26 -7.09 -18.14 -0.98
CA ALA A 26 -6.21 -19.29 -0.79
C ALA A 26 -4.78 -19.06 -1.31
N TRP A 27 -4.64 -18.37 -2.45
CA TRP A 27 -3.35 -18.04 -3.05
C TRP A 27 -2.51 -17.03 -2.25
N GLY A 28 -3.10 -16.32 -1.28
CA GLY A 28 -2.34 -15.49 -0.33
C GLY A 28 -1.47 -16.30 0.63
N TYR A 29 -1.70 -17.61 0.71
CA TYR A 29 -0.93 -18.55 1.53
C TYR A 29 -0.06 -19.50 0.70
N TRP A 30 0.04 -19.29 -0.62
CA TRP A 30 0.84 -20.14 -1.49
C TRP A 30 2.35 -19.96 -1.23
N THR A 31 3.05 -21.09 -1.21
CA THR A 31 4.52 -21.19 -1.26
C THR A 31 5.01 -21.08 -2.70
N ALA A 32 6.32 -20.95 -2.90
CA ALA A 32 6.92 -21.00 -4.24
C ALA A 32 6.56 -22.29 -5.01
N ALA A 33 6.45 -23.43 -4.31
CA ALA A 33 6.04 -24.70 -4.91
C ALA A 33 4.57 -24.69 -5.34
N ASP A 34 3.68 -24.04 -4.56
CA ASP A 34 2.27 -23.92 -4.92
C ASP A 34 2.09 -23.05 -6.17
N PHE A 35 2.78 -21.92 -6.28
CA PHE A 35 2.77 -21.11 -7.50
C PHE A 35 3.31 -21.90 -8.71
N ALA A 36 4.41 -22.64 -8.54
CA ALA A 36 4.96 -23.49 -9.60
C ALA A 36 4.00 -24.60 -10.06
N ALA A 37 3.16 -25.12 -9.14
CA ALA A 37 2.13 -26.11 -9.44
C ALA A 37 0.88 -25.52 -10.13
N HIS A 38 0.69 -24.19 -10.09
CA HIS A 38 -0.47 -23.48 -10.65
C HIS A 38 -0.02 -22.39 -11.64
N PRO A 39 0.58 -22.76 -12.79
CA PRO A 39 1.23 -21.80 -13.68
C PRO A 39 0.25 -20.81 -14.33
N GLN A 40 -0.98 -21.23 -14.66
CA GLN A 40 -1.96 -20.36 -15.31
C GLN A 40 -2.47 -19.28 -14.34
N GLU A 41 -2.79 -19.67 -13.12
CA GLU A 41 -3.18 -18.77 -12.04
C GLU A 41 -2.03 -17.82 -11.70
N THR A 42 -0.80 -18.33 -11.64
CA THR A 42 0.40 -17.51 -11.39
C THR A 42 0.57 -16.41 -12.44
N ILE A 43 0.40 -16.75 -13.73
CA ILE A 43 0.46 -15.76 -14.82
C ILE A 43 -0.63 -14.69 -14.62
N TYR A 44 -1.85 -15.09 -14.32
CA TYR A 44 -2.95 -14.16 -14.09
C TYR A 44 -2.67 -13.23 -12.89
N LEU A 45 -2.29 -13.79 -11.74
CA LEU A 45 -2.02 -13.05 -10.52
C LEU A 45 -0.91 -12.00 -10.73
N ARG A 46 0.19 -12.39 -11.40
CA ARG A 46 1.30 -11.47 -11.70
C ARG A 46 0.92 -10.38 -12.70
N ALA A 47 0.21 -10.73 -13.78
CA ALA A 47 -0.24 -9.76 -14.77
C ALA A 47 -1.12 -8.65 -14.15
N HIS A 48 -1.80 -8.96 -13.04
CA HIS A 48 -2.68 -8.04 -12.30
C HIS A 48 -2.04 -7.47 -11.02
N GLN A 49 -0.76 -7.73 -10.77
CA GLN A 49 -0.04 -7.27 -9.57
C GLN A 49 -0.74 -7.72 -8.27
N LEU A 50 -1.24 -8.96 -8.23
CA LEU A 50 -1.97 -9.54 -7.11
C LEU A 50 -1.03 -10.32 -6.19
N GLY A 51 -1.22 -10.20 -4.87
CA GLY A 51 -0.37 -10.85 -3.88
C GLY A 51 0.34 -9.90 -2.93
N TRP A 52 1.31 -10.48 -2.23
CA TRP A 52 2.13 -9.80 -1.26
C TRP A 52 3.11 -8.84 -1.94
N ASP A 53 3.31 -7.69 -1.32
CA ASP A 53 4.31 -6.70 -1.65
C ASP A 53 4.91 -6.18 -0.34
N VAL A 54 6.24 -6.07 -0.31
CA VAL A 54 6.98 -5.54 0.81
C VAL A 54 8.02 -4.58 0.25
N THR A 55 8.02 -3.35 0.74
CA THR A 55 8.96 -2.32 0.30
C THR A 55 9.48 -1.52 1.47
N ASP A 56 10.76 -1.15 1.41
CA ASP A 56 11.38 -0.12 2.24
C ASP A 56 11.61 1.18 1.45
N PHE A 57 11.03 1.27 0.25
CA PHE A 57 11.19 2.37 -0.71
C PHE A 57 12.66 2.65 -1.11
N GLY A 58 13.52 1.63 -1.04
CA GLY A 58 14.95 1.75 -1.31
C GLY A 58 15.72 2.46 -0.19
N SER A 59 15.11 2.63 0.99
CA SER A 59 15.70 3.40 2.09
C SER A 59 16.67 2.59 2.97
N ASN A 60 16.64 1.25 2.89
CA ASN A 60 17.30 0.33 3.83
C ASN A 60 16.90 0.57 5.30
N ARG A 61 15.71 1.14 5.54
CA ARG A 61 15.18 1.45 6.88
C ARG A 61 13.72 1.02 7.01
N PHE A 62 13.40 -0.23 6.69
CA PHE A 62 12.03 -0.74 6.62
C PHE A 62 11.15 -0.40 7.84
N ALA A 63 11.70 -0.51 9.06
CA ALA A 63 10.96 -0.22 10.29
C ALA A 63 10.54 1.26 10.43
N GLU A 64 11.29 2.18 9.84
CA GLU A 64 10.99 3.62 9.85
C GLU A 64 10.20 4.04 8.61
N CYS A 65 10.59 3.50 7.45
CA CYS A 65 10.09 3.83 6.13
C CYS A 65 9.88 2.54 5.36
N GLY A 66 8.63 2.10 5.26
CA GLY A 66 8.29 0.85 4.64
C GLY A 66 6.80 0.56 4.67
N LEU A 67 6.40 -0.42 3.88
CA LEU A 67 5.01 -0.85 3.80
C LEU A 67 4.95 -2.34 3.45
N VAL A 68 4.04 -3.06 4.11
CA VAL A 68 3.57 -4.37 3.64
C VAL A 68 2.18 -4.17 3.09
N LEU A 69 1.90 -4.77 1.94
CA LEU A 69 0.54 -4.84 1.43
C LEU A 69 0.22 -6.18 0.78
N PHE A 70 -1.08 -6.42 0.63
CA PHE A 70 -1.65 -7.51 -0.11
C PHE A 70 -2.68 -6.98 -1.10
N CYS A 71 -2.40 -7.08 -2.39
CA CYS A 71 -3.33 -6.70 -3.44
C CYS A 71 -4.35 -7.83 -3.67
N LEU A 72 -5.61 -7.62 -3.27
CA LEU A 72 -6.68 -8.61 -3.31
C LEU A 72 -7.28 -8.76 -4.70
N ARG A 73 -7.39 -7.65 -5.42
CA ARG A 73 -7.94 -7.56 -6.78
C ARG A 73 -7.42 -6.28 -7.43
N ASN A 74 -7.31 -6.33 -8.75
CA ASN A 74 -6.91 -5.22 -9.59
C ASN A 74 -7.45 -5.46 -11.00
N GLY A 75 -7.36 -4.45 -11.84
CA GLY A 75 -7.51 -4.59 -13.30
C GLY A 75 -6.23 -4.21 -14.01
N ILE A 76 -6.33 -4.02 -15.32
CA ILE A 76 -5.27 -3.47 -16.14
C ILE A 76 -5.80 -2.21 -16.82
N VAL A 77 -5.05 -1.12 -16.73
CA VAL A 77 -5.42 0.18 -17.30
C VAL A 77 -5.53 0.05 -18.83
N ASP A 78 -6.49 0.75 -19.42
CA ASP A 78 -6.71 0.83 -20.87
C ASP A 78 -7.01 -0.51 -21.60
N ILE A 79 -7.46 -1.54 -20.88
CA ILE A 79 -7.96 -2.79 -21.49
C ILE A 79 -9.49 -2.84 -21.40
N GLU A 80 -10.15 -3.02 -22.55
CA GLU A 80 -11.60 -3.16 -22.60
C GLU A 80 -12.07 -4.45 -21.91
N GLY A 81 -13.08 -4.33 -21.05
CA GLY A 81 -13.65 -5.45 -20.29
C GLY A 81 -12.90 -5.78 -19.00
N GLU A 82 -11.79 -5.09 -18.70
CA GLU A 82 -11.07 -5.26 -17.45
C GLU A 82 -11.75 -4.63 -16.25
N ARG A 83 -11.32 -5.06 -15.06
CA ARG A 83 -11.79 -4.49 -13.80
C ARG A 83 -11.36 -3.02 -13.71
N THR A 84 -12.29 -2.15 -13.34
CA THR A 84 -12.04 -0.69 -13.23
C THR A 84 -11.60 -0.25 -11.82
N TYR A 85 -11.39 -1.20 -10.91
CA TYR A 85 -11.11 -0.94 -9.50
C TYR A 85 -10.11 -1.94 -8.93
N ALA A 86 -9.45 -1.53 -7.85
CA ALA A 86 -8.55 -2.35 -7.06
C ALA A 86 -8.95 -2.36 -5.58
N GLU A 87 -8.45 -3.35 -4.85
CA GLU A 87 -8.57 -3.44 -3.41
C GLU A 87 -7.26 -3.97 -2.82
N LYS A 88 -6.72 -3.30 -1.81
CA LYS A 88 -5.54 -3.75 -1.07
C LYS A 88 -5.79 -3.76 0.43
N LEU A 89 -5.08 -4.64 1.12
CA LEU A 89 -4.84 -4.53 2.55
C LEU A 89 -3.41 -4.03 2.75
N LEU A 90 -3.22 -3.02 3.59
CA LEU A 90 -1.90 -2.51 3.97
C LEU A 90 -1.71 -2.74 5.47
N PHE A 91 -0.49 -3.11 5.86
CA PHE A 91 -0.12 -3.36 7.25
C PHE A 91 0.90 -2.30 7.64
N VAL A 92 0.45 -1.34 8.45
CA VAL A 92 1.25 -0.18 8.85
C VAL A 92 1.63 -0.34 10.31
N GLU A 93 2.92 -0.49 10.57
CA GLU A 93 3.44 -0.58 11.94
C GLU A 93 3.43 0.79 12.64
N GLU A 94 3.57 0.78 13.95
CA GLU A 94 3.64 2.01 14.74
C GLU A 94 4.81 2.90 14.28
N GLY A 95 4.51 4.15 13.90
CA GLY A 95 5.51 5.13 13.46
C GLY A 95 6.14 4.83 12.10
N GLN A 96 5.78 3.73 11.45
CA GLN A 96 6.28 3.37 10.13
C GLN A 96 5.63 4.27 9.07
N VAL A 97 6.46 4.94 8.28
CA VAL A 97 6.04 5.94 7.29
C VAL A 97 5.96 5.32 5.90
N THR A 98 4.84 5.52 5.22
CA THR A 98 4.78 5.50 3.76
C THR A 98 5.15 6.90 3.25
N PRO A 99 6.21 7.03 2.44
CA PRO A 99 6.72 8.33 1.96
C PRO A 99 5.69 9.19 1.25
N THR A 100 6.05 10.46 1.12
CA THR A 100 5.24 11.45 0.42
C THR A 100 5.15 11.11 -1.06
N HIS A 101 3.94 10.83 -1.54
CA HIS A 101 3.70 10.53 -2.94
C HIS A 101 2.33 11.00 -3.39
N ARG A 102 2.14 11.06 -4.69
CA ARG A 102 0.86 11.27 -5.35
C ARG A 102 0.70 10.23 -6.45
N HIS A 103 -0.53 10.00 -6.84
CA HIS A 103 -0.85 9.16 -8.00
C HIS A 103 -1.07 10.02 -9.23
N ALA A 104 -0.59 9.59 -10.40
CA ALA A 104 -0.78 10.27 -11.67
C ALA A 104 -2.19 10.03 -12.25
N ALA A 105 -2.76 8.85 -11.99
CA ALA A 105 -4.07 8.42 -12.45
C ALA A 105 -5.00 8.02 -11.28
N LYS A 106 -4.52 7.19 -10.34
CA LYS A 106 -5.39 6.58 -9.32
C LYS A 106 -6.02 7.61 -8.37
N MET A 107 -7.33 7.47 -8.18
CA MET A 107 -8.05 7.94 -7.00
C MET A 107 -8.26 6.75 -6.05
N GLU A 108 -8.10 6.99 -4.75
CA GLU A 108 -8.19 5.94 -3.74
C GLU A 108 -8.89 6.40 -2.46
N ASP A 109 -9.58 5.48 -1.82
CA ASP A 109 -10.03 5.60 -0.44
C ASP A 109 -9.05 4.84 0.45
N ILE A 110 -8.40 5.56 1.37
CA ILE A 110 -7.59 4.98 2.44
C ILE A 110 -8.45 4.84 3.69
N ILE A 111 -8.52 3.62 4.22
CA ILE A 111 -9.51 3.20 5.21
C ILE A 111 -8.78 2.61 6.42
N ASN A 112 -8.98 3.15 7.62
CA ASN A 112 -8.54 2.46 8.83
C ASN A 112 -9.52 1.32 9.13
N ARG A 113 -9.16 0.07 8.81
CA ARG A 113 -10.02 -1.10 9.01
C ARG A 113 -10.02 -1.57 10.46
N ALA A 114 -8.87 -1.57 11.12
CA ALA A 114 -8.72 -2.03 12.50
C ALA A 114 -7.36 -1.62 13.11
N GLY A 115 -7.25 -1.71 14.44
CA GLY A 115 -6.01 -1.51 15.17
C GLY A 115 -5.83 -0.09 15.69
N GLY A 116 -4.62 0.45 15.54
CA GLY A 116 -4.27 1.80 15.97
C GLY A 116 -4.91 2.90 15.13
N ASP A 117 -4.50 4.14 15.38
CA ASP A 117 -4.90 5.30 14.57
C ASP A 117 -3.95 5.46 13.38
N LEU A 118 -4.50 5.69 12.19
CA LEU A 118 -3.74 6.06 10.99
C LEU A 118 -3.66 7.58 10.90
N VAL A 119 -2.46 8.11 10.74
CA VAL A 119 -2.26 9.54 10.49
C VAL A 119 -1.95 9.74 9.02
N ILE A 120 -2.61 10.71 8.38
CA ILE A 120 -2.42 11.06 6.98
C ILE A 120 -2.25 12.58 6.88
N GLU A 121 -1.26 13.03 6.13
CA GLU A 121 -0.98 14.44 5.91
C GLU A 121 -0.93 14.72 4.40
N PHE A 122 -1.44 15.88 4.00
CA PHE A 122 -1.69 16.20 2.59
C PHE A 122 -1.06 17.52 2.16
N ALA A 123 -0.74 17.64 0.88
CA ALA A 123 -0.47 18.94 0.25
C ALA A 123 -1.00 18.99 -1.18
N ALA A 124 -1.64 20.11 -1.52
CA ALA A 124 -2.07 20.38 -2.88
C ALA A 124 -0.88 20.54 -3.83
N THR A 125 -1.10 20.30 -5.12
CA THR A 125 -0.14 20.57 -6.17
C THR A 125 -0.71 21.46 -7.26
N ASP A 126 0.16 22.19 -7.94
CA ASP A 126 -0.18 22.79 -9.23
C ASP A 126 -0.22 21.74 -10.36
N ALA A 127 -0.47 22.21 -11.59
CA ALA A 127 -0.50 21.39 -12.79
C ALA A 127 0.84 20.74 -13.14
N ASP A 128 1.95 21.32 -12.68
CA ASP A 128 3.31 20.82 -12.90
C ASP A 128 3.75 19.85 -11.77
N GLY A 129 2.89 19.64 -10.77
CA GLY A 129 3.15 18.76 -9.63
C GLY A 129 3.98 19.39 -8.52
N ASN A 130 4.15 20.71 -8.50
CA ASN A 130 4.84 21.42 -7.42
C ASN A 130 3.92 21.57 -6.22
N LEU A 131 4.50 21.44 -5.01
CA LEU A 131 3.78 21.64 -3.76
C LEU A 131 3.26 23.06 -3.62
N LEU A 132 2.00 23.16 -3.22
CA LEU A 132 1.38 24.41 -2.84
C LEU A 132 1.15 24.50 -1.32
N LYS A 133 0.72 25.68 -0.85
CA LYS A 133 0.55 25.98 0.58
C LYS A 133 -0.92 26.17 0.98
N GLU A 134 -1.84 26.11 0.03
CA GLU A 134 -3.26 26.29 0.32
C GLU A 134 -3.82 25.09 1.09
N ASP A 135 -4.91 25.36 1.78
CA ASP A 135 -5.68 24.34 2.46
C ASP A 135 -6.22 23.32 1.46
N VAL A 136 -6.25 22.06 1.89
CA VAL A 136 -6.87 20.98 1.15
C VAL A 136 -8.27 20.71 1.70
N THR A 137 -9.17 20.24 0.84
CA THR A 137 -10.46 19.70 1.27
C THR A 137 -10.59 18.28 0.77
N VAL A 138 -10.69 17.33 1.71
CA VAL A 138 -10.81 15.90 1.43
C VAL A 138 -12.15 15.38 1.96
N PRO A 139 -12.83 14.46 1.25
CA PRO A 139 -13.96 13.74 1.82
C PRO A 139 -13.47 12.77 2.89
N VAL A 140 -13.97 12.88 4.11
CA VAL A 140 -13.80 11.91 5.20
C VAL A 140 -15.16 11.26 5.43
N ASP A 141 -15.25 9.94 5.20
CA ASP A 141 -16.52 9.20 5.24
C ASP A 141 -17.64 9.85 4.40
N GLY A 142 -17.27 10.45 3.27
CA GLY A 142 -18.17 11.16 2.35
C GLY A 142 -18.50 12.61 2.71
N LEU A 143 -18.02 13.13 3.85
CA LEU A 143 -18.25 14.52 4.28
C LEU A 143 -17.00 15.39 4.06
N PRO A 144 -17.15 16.65 3.61
CA PRO A 144 -16.01 17.52 3.36
C PRO A 144 -15.28 17.88 4.67
N HIS A 145 -13.97 17.71 4.67
CA HIS A 145 -13.08 18.08 5.77
C HIS A 145 -11.95 18.95 5.24
N ARG A 146 -11.78 20.15 5.83
CA ARG A 146 -10.75 21.12 5.42
C ARG A 146 -9.56 21.04 6.38
N LEU A 147 -8.37 21.00 5.82
CA LEU A 147 -7.09 20.89 6.52
C LEU A 147 -6.10 21.91 5.93
N ALA A 148 -5.27 22.52 6.75
CA ALA A 148 -4.10 23.23 6.25
C ALA A 148 -3.12 22.25 5.60
N ALA A 149 -2.23 22.76 4.73
CA ALA A 149 -1.18 21.92 4.13
C ALA A 149 -0.33 21.25 5.24
N TRP A 150 -0.18 19.93 5.14
CA TRP A 150 0.47 19.04 6.10
C TRP A 150 -0.15 19.00 7.51
N GLU A 151 -1.36 19.53 7.68
CA GLU A 151 -2.12 19.30 8.91
C GLU A 151 -2.49 17.81 9.03
N PRO A 152 -2.17 17.15 10.17
CA PRO A 152 -2.46 15.74 10.33
C PRO A 152 -3.96 15.44 10.43
N LEU A 153 -4.46 14.62 9.51
CA LEU A 153 -5.74 13.93 9.62
C LEU A 153 -5.54 12.62 10.38
N ILE A 154 -6.33 12.39 11.42
CA ILE A 154 -6.28 11.14 12.21
C ILE A 154 -7.53 10.33 11.88
N LEU A 155 -7.34 9.18 11.23
CA LEU A 155 -8.39 8.20 11.00
C LEU A 155 -8.37 7.13 12.09
N ARG A 156 -9.48 7.01 12.82
CA ARG A 156 -9.71 5.91 13.78
C ARG A 156 -10.31 4.70 13.07
N PRO A 157 -10.30 3.50 13.69
CA PRO A 157 -10.94 2.33 13.12
C PRO A 157 -12.38 2.60 12.68
N GLY A 158 -12.68 2.27 11.43
CA GLY A 158 -13.97 2.50 10.77
C GLY A 158 -14.05 3.75 9.90
N GLN A 159 -13.06 4.66 9.96
CA GLN A 159 -13.04 5.88 9.17
C GLN A 159 -12.21 5.73 7.88
N SER A 160 -12.60 6.46 6.84
CA SER A 160 -11.87 6.55 5.57
C SER A 160 -11.72 7.99 5.07
N VAL A 161 -10.75 8.20 4.19
CA VAL A 161 -10.57 9.45 3.44
C VAL A 161 -10.43 9.14 1.96
N THR A 162 -11.10 9.90 1.10
CA THR A 162 -10.90 9.86 -0.35
C THR A 162 -9.76 10.79 -0.74
N ILE A 163 -8.72 10.23 -1.34
CA ILE A 163 -7.55 10.91 -1.87
C ILE A 163 -7.71 11.02 -3.39
N ARG A 164 -7.84 12.25 -3.88
CA ARG A 164 -7.97 12.52 -5.32
C ARG A 164 -6.62 12.44 -6.01
N THR A 165 -6.65 12.06 -7.29
CA THR A 165 -5.49 12.06 -8.18
C THR A 165 -4.71 13.37 -8.09
N GLY A 166 -3.37 13.27 -8.03
CA GLY A 166 -2.48 14.43 -7.93
C GLY A 166 -2.28 14.98 -6.51
N LEU A 167 -3.09 14.62 -5.52
CA LEU A 167 -2.91 15.10 -4.14
C LEU A 167 -1.74 14.37 -3.47
N TYR A 168 -0.70 15.12 -3.08
CA TYR A 168 0.37 14.52 -2.28
C TYR A 168 -0.17 14.12 -0.93
N HIS A 169 0.23 12.93 -0.50
CA HIS A 169 -0.09 12.40 0.81
C HIS A 169 1.08 11.57 1.34
N ARG A 170 1.18 11.51 2.67
CA ARG A 170 2.01 10.55 3.40
C ARG A 170 1.21 10.03 4.57
N PHE A 171 1.47 8.80 5.00
CA PHE A 171 0.75 8.21 6.11
C PHE A 171 1.63 7.33 6.99
N TYR A 172 1.22 7.19 8.25
CA TYR A 172 1.95 6.42 9.25
C TYR A 172 1.03 5.99 10.40
N GLY A 173 1.40 4.89 11.06
CA GLY A 173 0.74 4.46 12.30
C GLY A 173 1.06 5.45 13.43
N ARG A 174 0.04 5.91 14.17
CA ARG A 174 0.25 6.85 15.28
C ARG A 174 1.14 6.21 16.36
N LYS A 175 2.18 6.91 16.80
CA LYS A 175 3.02 6.48 17.93
C LYS A 175 2.17 6.24 19.19
N GLY A 176 2.43 5.13 19.88
CA GLY A 176 1.67 4.59 21.00
C GLY A 176 0.30 3.99 20.64
N GLY A 177 -0.04 3.89 19.35
CA GLY A 177 -1.32 3.35 18.87
C GLY A 177 -1.29 1.87 18.51
N GLY A 178 -0.11 1.27 18.36
CA GLY A 178 0.06 -0.08 17.82
C GLY A 178 -0.15 -0.17 16.30
N PRO A 179 -0.11 -1.38 15.72
CA PRO A 179 -0.23 -1.60 14.28
C PRO A 179 -1.63 -1.26 13.77
N VAL A 180 -1.70 -0.80 12.52
CA VAL A 180 -2.93 -0.45 11.83
C VAL A 180 -3.12 -1.37 10.62
N LEU A 181 -4.29 -2.01 10.54
CA LEU A 181 -4.74 -2.64 9.33
C LEU A 181 -5.47 -1.60 8.48
N VAL A 182 -4.89 -1.26 7.34
CA VAL A 182 -5.41 -0.28 6.42
C VAL A 182 -6.04 -0.99 5.22
N GLY A 183 -7.16 -0.50 4.74
CA GLY A 183 -7.74 -0.89 3.47
C GLY A 183 -7.50 0.21 2.44
N GLU A 184 -7.26 -0.18 1.21
CA GLU A 184 -7.27 0.69 0.03
C GLU A 184 -8.37 0.18 -0.89
N VAL A 185 -9.32 1.05 -1.25
CA VAL A 185 -10.28 0.78 -2.33
C VAL A 185 -10.10 1.88 -3.35
N SER A 186 -9.75 1.53 -4.59
CA SER A 186 -9.28 2.52 -5.54
C SER A 186 -9.73 2.22 -6.96
N GLN A 187 -9.45 3.16 -7.86
CA GLN A 187 -9.30 2.84 -9.29
C GLN A 187 -8.16 1.83 -9.49
N VAL A 188 -8.04 1.30 -10.71
CA VAL A 188 -6.93 0.41 -11.09
C VAL A 188 -5.59 1.02 -10.66
N ASN A 189 -4.75 0.19 -10.06
CA ASN A 189 -3.44 0.57 -9.58
C ASN A 189 -2.37 -0.01 -10.50
N ASP A 190 -1.40 0.82 -10.92
CA ASP A 190 -0.17 0.36 -11.54
C ASP A 190 1.03 0.85 -10.72
N ASP A 191 1.55 -0.01 -9.84
CA ASP A 191 2.65 0.36 -8.94
C ASP A 191 3.96 0.64 -9.69
N ASN A 192 4.09 0.26 -10.96
CA ASN A 192 5.28 0.51 -11.77
C ASN A 192 5.39 1.95 -12.26
N SER A 193 4.27 2.65 -12.46
CA SER A 193 4.26 3.93 -13.17
C SER A 193 3.39 5.02 -12.53
N ASP A 194 2.45 4.65 -11.66
CA ASP A 194 1.46 5.60 -11.13
C ASP A 194 1.97 6.39 -9.91
N ASN A 195 2.92 5.81 -9.17
CA ASN A 195 3.48 6.42 -7.97
C ASN A 195 4.52 7.50 -8.31
N VAL A 196 4.22 8.77 -8.00
CA VAL A 196 5.18 9.88 -8.10
C VAL A 196 5.57 10.33 -6.69
N PHE A 197 6.79 9.94 -6.28
CA PHE A 197 7.35 10.31 -4.98
C PHE A 197 7.92 11.73 -5.00
N LEU A 198 7.76 12.45 -3.88
CA LEU A 198 8.35 13.78 -3.72
C LEU A 198 9.87 13.69 -3.58
N GLU A 199 10.35 12.75 -2.77
CA GLU A 199 11.76 12.41 -2.68
C GLU A 199 12.19 11.50 -3.84
N PRO A 200 13.45 11.55 -4.30
CA PRO A 200 13.96 10.69 -5.39
C PRO A 200 14.21 9.26 -4.89
N ILE A 201 13.13 8.55 -4.57
CA ILE A 201 13.12 7.19 -4.03
C ILE A 201 12.41 6.22 -4.99
N GLY A 202 12.68 4.92 -4.84
CA GLY A 202 12.06 3.87 -5.67
C GLY A 202 10.86 3.24 -4.98
N ARG A 203 9.92 2.68 -5.77
CA ARG A 203 8.78 1.92 -5.25
C ARG A 203 9.15 0.53 -4.72
N PHE A 204 10.17 -0.10 -5.31
CA PHE A 204 10.61 -1.45 -4.98
C PHE A 204 12.06 -1.46 -4.50
N ALA A 205 12.34 -2.34 -3.55
CA ALA A 205 13.68 -2.56 -3.01
C ALA A 205 14.37 -3.72 -3.73
N ALA A 206 15.69 -3.65 -3.87
CA ALA A 206 16.48 -4.83 -4.23
C ALA A 206 16.43 -5.85 -3.08
N ILE A 207 16.31 -7.14 -3.41
CA ILE A 207 16.21 -8.22 -2.42
C ILE A 207 17.55 -8.95 -2.31
N GLU A 208 18.02 -9.15 -1.09
CA GLU A 208 19.15 -10.01 -0.75
C GLU A 208 18.63 -11.34 -0.22
N GLU A 209 18.91 -12.43 -0.93
CA GLU A 209 18.36 -13.76 -0.64
C GLU A 209 19.20 -14.51 0.41
N ASP A 210 19.07 -14.11 1.68
CA ASP A 210 19.78 -14.70 2.82
C ASP A 210 19.09 -15.94 3.42
N GLU A 211 17.80 -16.15 3.16
CA GLU A 211 17.04 -17.36 3.49
C GLU A 211 15.96 -17.67 2.44
N PRO A 212 15.34 -18.86 2.41
CA PRO A 212 14.23 -19.14 1.50
C PRO A 212 13.01 -18.24 1.74
N PRO A 213 12.23 -17.86 0.71
CA PRO A 213 11.06 -17.02 0.89
C PRO A 213 9.92 -17.75 1.60
N LEU A 214 9.30 -17.09 2.58
CA LEU A 214 8.08 -17.56 3.25
C LEU A 214 6.90 -17.55 2.28
N ARG A 215 6.76 -16.45 1.52
CA ARG A 215 5.82 -16.26 0.41
C ARG A 215 6.54 -15.51 -0.71
N PRO A 216 6.32 -15.85 -1.99
CA PRO A 216 6.76 -15.02 -3.10
C PRO A 216 6.03 -13.66 -3.06
N LEU A 217 6.74 -12.58 -3.37
CA LEU A 217 6.10 -11.29 -3.67
C LEU A 217 5.66 -11.27 -5.14
N TRP A 218 4.62 -10.48 -5.46
CA TRP A 218 4.04 -10.47 -6.81
C TRP A 218 5.03 -10.00 -7.89
N ASN A 219 5.96 -9.13 -7.51
CA ASN A 219 6.98 -8.53 -8.37
C ASN A 219 8.28 -9.37 -8.47
N GLU A 220 8.34 -10.53 -7.80
CA GLU A 220 9.50 -11.40 -7.81
C GLU A 220 9.45 -12.45 -8.94
N GLY A 221 10.60 -12.85 -9.46
CA GLY A 221 10.74 -14.02 -10.33
C GLY A 221 10.42 -13.77 -11.81
N GLY A 222 10.87 -12.65 -12.37
CA GLY A 222 10.95 -12.50 -13.82
C GLY A 222 12.01 -13.44 -14.41
N CYS A 223 11.58 -14.30 -15.33
CA CYS A 223 12.41 -14.85 -16.40
C CYS A 223 11.91 -14.25 -17.72
#